data_AF-A0A077PE99-F1
#
_entry.id   AF-A0A077PE99-F1
#
_cell.length_a   1.000
_cell.length_b   1.000
_cell.length_c   1.000
_cell.angle_alpha   90.00
_cell.angle_beta   90.00
_cell.angle_gamma   90.00
#
_symmetry.space_group_name_H-M   'P 1'
#
loop_
_entity.id
_entity.type
_entity.pdbx_description
1 polymer ?
#
loop_
_entity_poly.entity_id
_entity_poly.type
_entity_poly.pdbx_seq_one_letter_code
_entity_poly.pdbx_strand_id
1 'polypeptide(L)'
;MTIWNTFWLLLAIFVISLIIVRSSKPTWYRAVATITAWLTGGGITLSIIVVTWSLNSNHYTDCHNESGGIYESNSKLCYNDNVFTTLENKSNGKAVAISSFTVLGKDRAIIYTQDNGNYFILFKDNKLEISPYEEHEQESLNNSSDFDNAENVTKISCYDNYMTDPYDGFIFPKHNSTLYSVENLVCYKGRDITSWVAGHGMKVTAAVIPNPKELFAIVTIEEENPQQYESKSSIRTIYITSDGVRGKRDIFTQRYTQDPKKTLSKMKIVGYNYEKGIVYFSVPAWAVSHAIHAFTIPFDNNYNYVREKFITDGDLTFVNMSNLSGNSKHDKYIGSLVVEQSEIREGEGRVYNEYLISPEGKRICELDTEVENWRIYLPCKK
;
A
#
# COMPACT_ATOMS: atom_id res chain seq x y z
N MET A 1 41.91 10.40 39.75
CA MET A 1 41.81 11.40 38.68
C MET A 1 40.37 11.41 38.21
N THR A 2 39.63 12.51 38.36
CA THR A 2 38.20 12.56 37.99
C THR A 2 38.02 12.53 36.48
N ILE A 3 36.92 11.96 35.99
CA ILE A 3 36.55 11.91 34.56
C ILE A 3 36.66 13.30 33.90
N TRP A 4 36.37 14.35 34.66
CA TRP A 4 36.50 15.74 34.25
C TRP A 4 37.95 16.15 33.95
N ASN A 5 38.92 15.73 34.77
CA ASN A 5 40.34 16.05 34.55
C ASN A 5 40.91 15.32 33.34
N THR A 6 40.44 14.10 33.05
CA THR A 6 40.82 13.38 31.83
C THR A 6 40.26 14.03 30.57
N PHE A 7 39.05 14.60 30.62
CA PHE A 7 38.46 15.31 29.48
C PHE A 7 39.26 16.57 29.11
N TRP A 8 39.59 17.41 30.10
CA TRP A 8 40.38 18.63 29.85
C TRP A 8 41.79 18.33 29.36
N LEU A 9 42.41 17.26 29.84
CA LEU A 9 43.72 16.81 29.35
C LEU A 9 43.66 16.40 27.87
N LEU A 10 42.65 15.62 27.48
CA LEU A 10 42.46 15.18 26.09
C LEU A 10 42.13 16.35 25.15
N LEU A 11 41.31 17.30 25.61
CA LEU A 11 41.00 18.51 24.86
C LEU A 11 42.26 19.36 24.61
N ALA A 12 43.10 19.53 25.64
CA ALA A 12 44.35 20.28 25.52
C ALA A 12 45.31 19.61 24.52
N ILE A 13 45.45 18.28 24.55
CA ILE A 13 46.27 17.51 23.60
C ILE A 13 45.76 17.68 22.16
N PHE A 14 44.43 17.68 21.96
CA PHE A 14 43.81 17.86 20.65
C PHE A 14 44.08 19.27 20.08
N VAL A 15 43.89 20.32 20.88
CA VAL A 15 44.14 21.70 20.46
C VAL A 15 45.61 21.92 20.11
N ILE A 16 46.54 21.41 20.93
CA ILE A 16 47.99 21.50 20.65
C ILE A 16 48.33 20.76 19.35
N SER A 17 47.73 19.60 19.10
CA SER A 17 47.95 18.83 17.86
C SER A 17 47.47 19.59 16.62
N LEU A 18 46.31 20.27 16.68
CA LEU A 18 45.79 21.10 15.58
C LEU A 18 46.70 22.30 15.26
N ILE A 19 47.29 22.92 16.29
CA ILE A 19 48.23 24.04 16.11
C ILE A 19 49.51 23.55 15.41
N ILE A 20 50.01 22.36 15.78
CA ILE A 20 51.20 21.75 15.17
C ILE A 20 50.94 21.35 13.71
N VAL A 21 49.75 20.85 13.38
CA VAL A 21 49.36 20.49 12.00
C VAL A 21 49.38 21.70 11.05
N ARG A 22 49.10 22.91 11.56
CA ARG A 22 49.14 24.18 10.80
C ARG A 22 50.52 24.84 10.71
N SER A 23 51.55 24.29 11.36
CA SER A 23 52.91 24.83 11.27
C SER A 23 53.55 24.53 9.89
N SER A 24 54.23 25.53 9.31
CA SER A 24 54.73 25.53 7.93
C SER A 24 56.08 24.81 7.72
N LYS A 25 56.68 24.24 8.78
CA LYS A 25 57.96 23.52 8.69
C LYS A 25 57.72 22.01 8.57
N PRO A 26 58.17 21.34 7.48
CA PRO A 26 57.86 19.94 7.24
C PRO A 26 58.78 19.06 8.08
N THR A 27 58.18 18.28 8.98
CA THR A 27 58.94 17.40 9.86
C THR A 27 58.09 16.19 10.29
N TRP A 28 58.75 15.09 10.68
CA TRP A 28 58.17 13.80 11.10
C TRP A 28 57.09 13.90 12.19
N TYR A 29 57.14 14.94 13.05
CA TYR A 29 56.11 15.19 14.05
C TYR A 29 54.73 15.54 13.46
N ARG A 30 54.65 15.98 12.19
CA ARG A 30 53.40 16.29 11.50
C ARG A 30 52.60 15.02 11.14
N ALA A 31 53.28 13.93 10.83
CA ALA A 31 52.65 12.63 10.57
C ALA A 31 52.02 12.05 11.84
N VAL A 32 52.76 12.10 12.96
CA VAL A 32 52.26 11.63 14.27
C VAL A 32 51.08 12.48 14.75
N ALA A 33 51.14 13.81 14.60
CA ALA A 33 50.06 14.72 14.98
C ALA A 33 48.77 14.55 14.14
N THR A 34 48.92 14.13 12.88
CA THR A 34 47.76 13.88 12.00
C THR A 34 47.04 12.59 12.41
N ILE A 35 47.80 11.56 12.78
CA ILE A 35 47.24 10.27 13.25
C ILE A 35 46.53 10.44 14.61
N THR A 36 47.13 11.19 15.54
CA THR A 36 46.50 11.45 16.85
C THR A 36 45.24 12.30 16.71
N ALA A 37 45.24 13.34 15.87
CA ALA A 37 44.04 14.16 15.62
C ALA A 37 42.89 13.35 15.00
N TRP A 38 43.19 12.35 14.16
CA TRP A 38 42.19 11.45 13.58
C TRP A 38 41.59 10.49 14.62
N LEU A 39 42.44 9.91 15.48
CA LEU A 39 42.00 9.00 16.55
C LEU A 39 41.16 9.71 17.62
N THR A 40 41.52 10.93 18.01
CA THR A 40 40.74 11.71 18.98
C THR A 40 39.52 12.38 18.35
N GLY A 41 39.60 12.79 17.07
CA GLY A 41 38.49 13.43 16.36
C GLY A 41 37.34 12.47 16.04
N GLY A 42 37.63 11.21 15.73
CA GLY A 42 36.60 10.18 15.47
C GLY A 42 35.84 9.72 16.72
N GLY A 43 36.45 9.80 17.90
CA GLY A 43 35.79 9.41 19.16
C GLY A 43 34.93 10.50 19.81
N ILE A 44 35.29 11.78 19.61
CA ILE A 44 34.60 12.92 20.24
C ILE A 44 33.30 13.29 19.49
N THR A 45 33.23 13.08 18.17
CA THR A 45 31.99 13.34 17.39
C THR A 45 30.85 12.37 17.74
N LEU A 46 31.16 11.11 18.09
CA LEU A 46 30.16 10.15 18.57
C LEU A 46 29.71 10.45 20.01
N SER A 47 30.58 11.02 20.84
CA SER A 47 30.26 11.32 22.24
C SER A 47 29.41 12.59 22.42
N ILE A 48 29.59 13.60 21.55
CA ILE A 48 28.80 14.84 21.63
C ILE A 48 27.37 14.64 21.11
N ILE A 49 27.14 13.72 20.15
CA ILE A 49 25.78 13.40 19.67
C ILE A 49 24.98 12.61 20.72
N VAL A 50 25.64 11.78 21.53
CA VAL A 50 24.97 10.99 22.58
C VAL A 50 24.66 11.83 23.84
N VAL A 51 25.46 12.86 24.14
CA VAL A 51 25.26 13.68 25.36
C VAL A 51 24.34 14.89 25.13
N THR A 52 24.21 15.43 23.91
CA THR A 52 23.22 16.49 23.63
C THR A 52 21.79 15.97 23.45
N TRP A 53 21.60 14.66 23.22
CA TRP A 53 20.28 14.02 23.26
C TRP A 53 19.82 13.66 24.68
N SER A 54 20.72 13.61 25.67
CA SER A 54 20.39 13.13 27.02
C SER A 54 20.16 14.23 28.06
N LEU A 55 20.26 15.51 27.69
CA LEU A 55 20.09 16.64 28.63
C LEU A 55 19.03 17.68 28.22
N ASN A 56 18.18 17.34 27.24
CA ASN A 56 17.05 18.20 26.85
C ASN A 56 15.69 17.49 26.98
N SER A 57 15.55 16.61 28.00
CA SER A 57 14.26 16.04 28.39
C SER A 57 13.54 16.95 29.39
N ASN A 58 13.28 18.21 28.99
CA ASN A 58 12.34 19.07 29.68
C ASN A 58 11.05 19.15 28.85
N HIS A 59 10.01 18.48 29.36
CA HIS A 59 8.59 18.66 29.07
C HIS A 59 8.22 19.24 27.69
N TYR A 60 8.28 18.40 26.65
CA TYR A 60 7.39 18.57 25.50
C TYR A 60 6.19 17.64 25.71
N THR A 61 5.01 18.20 25.93
CA THR A 61 3.76 17.45 25.84
C THR A 61 3.59 17.03 24.38
N ASP A 62 3.61 15.73 24.10
CA ASP A 62 3.49 15.15 22.74
C ASP A 62 2.14 15.44 22.04
N CYS A 63 1.18 16.02 22.76
CA CYS A 63 -0.09 16.51 22.23
C CYS A 63 0.03 18.02 22.00
N HIS A 64 -0.21 18.46 20.76
CA HIS A 64 -0.24 19.87 20.37
C HIS A 64 -1.68 20.37 20.28
N ASN A 65 -1.94 21.57 20.81
CA ASN A 65 -3.26 22.21 20.86
C ASN A 65 -3.78 22.68 19.48
N GLU A 66 -3.69 21.85 18.45
CA GLU A 66 -4.02 22.22 17.07
C GLU A 66 -5.39 21.70 16.60
N SER A 67 -6.11 20.94 17.41
CA SER A 67 -7.48 20.54 17.06
C SER A 67 -8.28 20.15 18.30
N GLY A 68 -9.32 20.94 18.62
CA GLY A 68 -10.36 20.49 19.55
C GLY A 68 -10.91 19.14 19.08
N GLY A 69 -10.65 18.08 19.86
CA GLY A 69 -11.04 16.72 19.52
C GLY A 69 -10.00 15.64 19.86
N ILE A 70 -10.34 14.41 19.50
CA ILE A 70 -9.53 13.20 19.62
C ILE A 70 -8.69 13.04 18.34
N TYR A 71 -7.39 12.80 18.49
CA TYR A 71 -6.46 12.61 17.37
C TYR A 71 -5.26 11.75 17.78
N GLU A 72 -4.49 11.30 16.79
CA GLU A 72 -3.24 10.57 17.01
C GLU A 72 -2.04 11.50 16.80
N SER A 73 -1.09 11.48 17.75
CA SER A 73 0.22 12.15 17.61
C SER A 73 1.30 11.22 18.13
N ASN A 74 2.35 10.96 17.34
CA ASN A 74 3.47 10.09 17.71
C ASN A 74 3.04 8.72 18.29
N SER A 75 2.02 8.09 17.69
CA SER A 75 1.44 6.82 18.15
C SER A 75 0.83 6.85 19.55
N LYS A 76 0.45 8.05 20.01
CA LYS A 76 -0.28 8.28 21.26
C LYS A 76 -1.67 8.84 20.94
N LEU A 77 -2.66 8.37 21.70
CA LEU A 77 -4.01 8.90 21.62
C LEU A 77 -4.05 10.23 22.39
N CYS A 78 -4.34 11.30 21.68
CA CYS A 78 -4.45 12.64 22.25
C CYS A 78 -5.89 13.10 22.26
N TYR A 79 -6.25 13.84 23.30
CA TYR A 79 -7.47 14.64 23.35
C TYR A 79 -7.12 15.99 23.95
N ASN A 80 -7.26 17.05 23.14
CA ASN A 80 -6.68 18.37 23.41
C ASN A 80 -5.18 18.24 23.75
N ASP A 81 -4.76 18.71 24.93
CA ASP A 81 -3.37 18.71 25.39
C ASP A 81 -3.00 17.46 26.20
N ASN A 82 -3.94 16.51 26.36
CA ASN A 82 -3.78 15.34 27.23
C ASN A 82 -3.55 14.06 26.44
N VAL A 83 -2.59 13.25 26.89
CA VAL A 83 -2.34 11.90 26.37
C VAL A 83 -3.18 10.88 27.14
N PHE A 84 -3.92 10.05 26.40
CA PHE A 84 -4.61 8.89 26.93
C PHE A 84 -3.66 7.69 26.91
N THR A 85 -3.18 7.27 28.08
CA THR A 85 -2.34 6.07 28.25
C THR A 85 -3.02 4.96 29.04
N THR A 86 -4.03 5.30 29.85
CA THR A 86 -4.77 4.36 30.69
C THR A 86 -6.25 4.72 30.71
N LEU A 87 -7.10 3.72 30.93
CA LEU A 87 -8.53 3.85 31.18
C LEU A 87 -8.83 3.48 32.63
N GLU A 88 -9.48 4.37 33.37
CA GLU A 88 -9.94 4.07 34.72
C GLU A 88 -11.30 3.37 34.65
N ASN A 89 -11.34 2.13 35.11
CA ASN A 89 -12.58 1.36 35.13
C ASN A 89 -13.47 1.85 36.28
N LYS A 90 -14.62 2.46 35.94
CA LYS A 90 -15.58 3.04 36.91
C LYS A 90 -16.15 2.03 37.91
N SER A 91 -16.11 0.73 37.63
CA SER A 91 -16.65 -0.32 38.51
C SER A 91 -15.71 -0.73 39.64
N ASN A 92 -14.39 -0.59 39.45
CA ASN A 92 -13.38 -1.07 40.39
C ASN A 92 -12.23 -0.08 40.66
N GLY A 93 -12.26 1.12 40.04
CA GLY A 93 -11.25 2.17 40.20
C GLY A 93 -9.86 1.81 39.68
N LYS A 94 -9.73 0.71 38.93
CA LYS A 94 -8.43 0.21 38.46
C LYS A 94 -8.12 0.83 37.09
N ALA A 95 -6.94 1.42 36.97
CA ALA A 95 -6.41 1.91 35.71
C ALA A 95 -5.89 0.73 34.86
N VAL A 96 -6.38 0.63 33.63
CA VAL A 96 -5.99 -0.38 32.64
C VAL A 96 -5.20 0.29 31.53
N ALA A 97 -4.05 -0.27 31.16
CA ALA A 97 -3.21 0.28 30.10
C ALA A 97 -3.84 0.07 28.72
N ILE A 98 -3.75 1.11 27.89
CA ILE A 98 -4.17 1.06 26.48
C ILE A 98 -3.09 0.29 25.70
N SER A 99 -3.48 -0.79 25.01
CA SER A 99 -2.59 -1.56 24.14
C SER A 99 -2.52 -0.98 22.73
N SER A 100 -3.65 -0.49 22.22
CA SER A 100 -3.78 0.14 20.91
C SER A 100 -5.06 0.95 20.82
N PHE A 101 -5.20 1.81 19.82
CA PHE A 101 -6.41 2.59 19.59
C PHE A 101 -6.64 2.84 18.09
N THR A 102 -7.83 3.27 17.73
CA THR A 102 -8.20 3.66 16.36
C THR A 102 -9.05 4.92 16.43
N VAL A 103 -8.56 6.04 15.89
CA VAL A 103 -9.32 7.28 15.81
C VAL A 103 -10.29 7.19 14.64
N LEU A 104 -11.59 7.28 14.89
CA LEU A 104 -12.65 7.18 13.89
C LEU A 104 -13.15 8.55 13.40
N GLY A 105 -12.72 9.63 14.07
CA GLY A 105 -13.14 11.01 13.82
C GLY A 105 -12.67 11.93 14.95
N LYS A 106 -12.91 13.25 14.82
CA LYS A 106 -12.51 14.24 15.84
C LYS A 106 -13.24 14.06 17.18
N ASP A 107 -14.34 13.32 17.17
CA ASP A 107 -15.25 13.10 18.27
C ASP A 107 -15.33 11.63 18.69
N ARG A 108 -14.59 10.72 18.06
CA ARG A 108 -14.73 9.28 18.35
C ARG A 108 -13.46 8.48 18.13
N ALA A 109 -13.23 7.50 19.00
CA ALA A 109 -12.15 6.54 18.87
C ALA A 109 -12.52 5.19 19.51
N ILE A 110 -11.88 4.12 19.04
CA ILE A 110 -11.93 2.81 19.71
C ILE A 110 -10.62 2.62 20.46
N ILE A 111 -10.70 2.15 21.69
CA ILE A 111 -9.56 1.78 22.53
C ILE A 111 -9.58 0.28 22.77
N TYR A 112 -8.41 -0.33 22.64
CA TYR A 112 -8.13 -1.70 23.02
C TYR A 112 -7.22 -1.68 24.25
N THR A 113 -7.59 -2.43 25.28
CA THR A 113 -6.82 -2.52 26.53
C THR A 113 -6.07 -3.85 26.64
N GLN A 114 -5.02 -3.87 27.47
CA GLN A 114 -4.20 -5.07 27.68
C GLN A 114 -4.93 -6.26 28.31
N ASP A 115 -6.08 -6.03 28.95
CA ASP A 115 -6.95 -7.07 29.51
C ASP A 115 -8.03 -7.57 28.54
N ASN A 116 -7.85 -7.31 27.23
CA ASN A 116 -8.79 -7.65 26.15
C ASN A 116 -10.14 -6.92 26.24
N GLY A 117 -10.22 -5.79 26.95
CA GLY A 117 -11.37 -4.89 26.90
C GLY A 117 -11.37 -4.03 25.64
N ASN A 118 -12.55 -3.90 25.02
CA ASN A 118 -12.78 -2.99 23.91
C ASN A 118 -13.71 -1.87 24.36
N TYR A 119 -13.26 -0.63 24.18
CA TYR A 119 -14.00 0.55 24.61
C TYR A 119 -14.22 1.51 23.44
N PHE A 120 -15.39 2.10 23.38
CA PHE A 120 -15.68 3.20 22.48
C PHE A 120 -15.59 4.51 23.26
N ILE A 121 -14.85 5.47 22.71
CA ILE A 121 -14.86 6.85 23.16
C ILE A 121 -15.75 7.64 22.22
N LEU A 122 -16.72 8.33 22.81
CA LEU A 122 -17.53 9.34 22.14
C LEU A 122 -17.37 10.68 22.85
N PHE A 123 -17.06 11.73 22.10
CA PHE A 123 -17.03 13.10 22.59
C PHE A 123 -18.31 13.80 22.14
N LYS A 124 -19.24 13.99 23.08
CA LYS A 124 -20.55 14.61 22.84
C LYS A 124 -20.85 15.60 23.96
N ASP A 125 -21.46 16.73 23.62
CA ASP A 125 -21.87 17.77 24.60
C ASP A 125 -20.74 18.25 25.54
N ASN A 126 -19.53 18.44 24.99
CA ASN A 126 -18.31 18.81 25.73
C ASN A 126 -17.87 17.80 26.80
N LYS A 127 -18.34 16.55 26.75
CA LYS A 127 -17.93 15.47 27.64
C LYS A 127 -17.41 14.29 26.85
N LEU A 128 -16.39 13.65 27.41
CA LEU A 128 -15.83 12.42 26.89
C LEU A 128 -16.52 11.24 27.59
N GLU A 129 -17.30 10.50 26.83
CA GLU A 129 -17.99 9.31 27.26
C GLU A 129 -17.19 8.09 26.82
N ILE A 130 -17.01 7.15 27.74
CA ILE A 130 -16.30 5.89 27.49
C ILE A 130 -17.23 4.77 27.89
N SER A 131 -17.57 3.94 26.93
CA SER A 131 -18.50 2.81 27.09
C SER A 131 -17.86 1.53 26.55
N PRO A 132 -18.21 0.35 27.09
CA PRO A 132 -17.88 -0.93 26.48
C PRO A 132 -18.38 -0.95 25.03
N TYR A 133 -17.55 -1.47 24.12
CA TYR A 133 -17.88 -1.51 22.68
C TYR A 133 -19.20 -2.25 22.39
N GLU A 134 -19.52 -3.29 23.17
CA GLU A 134 -20.73 -4.10 23.05
C GLU A 134 -22.04 -3.31 23.34
N GLU A 135 -21.99 -2.22 24.12
CA GLU A 135 -23.17 -1.39 24.41
C GLU A 135 -23.56 -0.47 23.24
N HIS A 136 -22.60 -0.04 22.41
CA HIS A 136 -22.89 0.80 21.24
C HIS A 136 -23.41 0.02 20.03
N GLU A 137 -23.11 -1.28 19.93
CA GLU A 137 -23.67 -2.13 18.88
C GLU A 137 -25.20 -2.20 19.02
N GLN A 138 -25.71 -2.28 20.26
CA GLN A 138 -27.15 -2.34 20.57
C GLN A 138 -27.87 -0.98 20.39
N GLU A 139 -27.20 0.15 20.64
CA GLU A 139 -27.80 1.49 20.49
C GLU A 139 -27.87 1.94 19.02
N SER A 140 -26.94 1.47 18.17
CA SER A 140 -26.99 1.67 16.72
C SER A 140 -28.07 0.82 16.02
N LEU A 141 -28.38 -0.36 16.58
CA LEU A 141 -29.45 -1.25 16.11
C LEU A 141 -30.85 -0.73 16.47
N ASN A 142 -31.02 -0.01 17.58
CA ASN A 142 -32.33 0.48 18.02
C ASN A 142 -32.78 1.82 17.40
N ASN A 143 -31.85 2.59 16.79
CA ASN A 143 -32.18 3.86 16.10
C ASN A 143 -32.37 3.71 14.58
N SER A 144 -32.39 2.48 14.07
CA SER A 144 -32.50 2.15 12.63
C SER A 144 -33.88 1.58 12.28
N SER A 145 -34.97 2.23 12.70
CA SER A 145 -36.34 1.82 12.33
C SER A 145 -36.88 2.53 11.07
N ASP A 146 -36.00 3.00 10.20
CA ASP A 146 -36.36 3.54 8.89
C ASP A 146 -35.18 3.32 7.94
N PHE A 147 -35.11 2.15 7.31
CA PHE A 147 -34.53 1.94 5.97
C PHE A 147 -34.72 0.46 5.60
N ASP A 148 -35.88 0.17 5.00
CA ASP A 148 -36.01 -1.00 4.14
C ASP A 148 -35.06 -0.83 2.93
N ASN A 149 -34.33 -1.90 2.61
CA ASN A 149 -33.39 -2.08 1.49
C ASN A 149 -31.96 -1.50 1.64
N ALA A 150 -31.21 -1.97 2.64
CA ALA A 150 -29.75 -2.06 2.52
C ALA A 150 -29.35 -3.54 2.37
N GLU A 151 -28.76 -3.88 1.23
CA GLU A 151 -28.01 -5.12 1.04
C GLU A 151 -27.08 -5.32 2.25
N ASN A 152 -27.14 -6.51 2.85
CA ASN A 152 -26.19 -6.96 3.86
C ASN A 152 -24.78 -7.01 3.24
N VAL A 153 -24.08 -5.89 3.22
CA VAL A 153 -22.63 -5.86 3.01
C VAL A 153 -22.02 -6.39 4.30
N THR A 154 -21.80 -7.71 4.35
CA THR A 154 -20.95 -8.32 5.37
C THR A 154 -19.59 -7.65 5.31
N LYS A 155 -19.30 -6.78 6.28
CA LYS A 155 -18.04 -6.06 6.39
C LYS A 155 -16.93 -7.09 6.61
N ILE A 156 -16.09 -7.35 5.61
CA ILE A 156 -15.02 -8.33 5.72
C ILE A 156 -13.96 -7.82 6.70
N SER A 157 -13.72 -8.59 7.77
CA SER A 157 -12.70 -8.32 8.78
C SER A 157 -11.44 -9.12 8.49
N CYS A 158 -10.28 -8.47 8.44
CA CYS A 158 -8.99 -9.15 8.27
C CYS A 158 -8.72 -10.16 9.40
N TYR A 159 -9.16 -9.84 10.62
CA TYR A 159 -8.93 -10.67 11.80
C TYR A 159 -9.79 -11.94 11.76
N ASP A 160 -11.07 -11.80 11.46
CA ASP A 160 -12.00 -12.94 11.44
C ASP A 160 -11.65 -13.91 10.29
N ASN A 161 -11.21 -13.36 9.16
CA ASN A 161 -10.69 -14.15 8.05
C ASN A 161 -9.44 -14.95 8.48
N TYR A 162 -8.48 -14.29 9.14
CA TYR A 162 -7.24 -14.94 9.61
C TYR A 162 -7.49 -16.00 10.70
N MET A 163 -8.46 -15.79 11.60
CA MET A 163 -8.81 -16.78 12.61
C MET A 163 -9.48 -18.01 12.02
N THR A 164 -10.16 -17.86 10.88
CA THR A 164 -10.82 -18.96 10.18
C THR A 164 -9.83 -19.77 9.35
N ASP A 165 -8.90 -19.10 8.66
CA ASP A 165 -7.84 -19.74 7.86
C ASP A 165 -6.51 -18.97 8.01
N PRO A 166 -5.65 -19.36 8.96
CA PRO A 166 -4.40 -18.66 9.22
C PRO A 166 -3.44 -18.71 8.03
N TYR A 167 -3.35 -17.60 7.29
CA TYR A 167 -2.43 -17.43 6.18
C TYR A 167 -1.50 -16.24 6.41
N ASP A 168 -0.20 -16.52 6.32
CA ASP A 168 0.87 -15.57 6.63
C ASP A 168 1.30 -14.69 5.44
N GLY A 169 0.56 -14.75 4.31
CA GLY A 169 0.76 -13.91 3.13
C GLY A 169 -0.18 -12.72 3.04
N PHE A 170 -0.11 -12.00 1.91
CA PHE A 170 -1.08 -10.95 1.59
C PHE A 170 -2.42 -11.58 1.22
N ILE A 171 -3.50 -11.02 1.78
CA ILE A 171 -4.87 -11.40 1.43
C ILE A 171 -5.57 -10.16 0.90
N PHE A 172 -6.30 -10.35 -0.20
CA PHE A 172 -7.11 -9.32 -0.83
C PHE A 172 -8.55 -9.82 -0.90
N PRO A 173 -9.40 -9.42 0.06
CA PRO A 173 -10.81 -9.79 0.04
C PRO A 173 -11.50 -9.32 -1.25
N LYS A 174 -12.33 -10.19 -1.82
CA LYS A 174 -13.03 -9.96 -3.09
C LYS A 174 -14.53 -9.83 -2.85
N HIS A 175 -15.12 -8.78 -3.42
CA HIS A 175 -16.58 -8.59 -3.42
C HIS A 175 -17.27 -9.29 -4.59
N ASN A 176 -16.57 -9.43 -5.72
CA ASN A 176 -17.16 -9.77 -7.01
C ASN A 176 -16.39 -10.90 -7.70
N SER A 177 -17.04 -11.52 -8.70
CA SER A 177 -16.47 -12.55 -9.58
C SER A 177 -15.29 -12.09 -10.45
N THR A 178 -14.91 -10.81 -10.41
CA THR A 178 -13.76 -10.29 -11.16
C THR A 178 -12.46 -10.67 -10.47
N LEU A 179 -11.65 -11.49 -11.15
CA LEU A 179 -10.54 -12.23 -10.55
C LEU A 179 -9.52 -11.36 -9.80
N TYR A 180 -9.34 -10.10 -10.21
CA TYR A 180 -8.29 -9.20 -9.72
C TYR A 180 -8.81 -8.02 -8.89
N SER A 181 -10.12 -7.78 -8.85
CA SER A 181 -10.68 -6.65 -8.10
C SER A 181 -10.61 -6.90 -6.60
N VAL A 182 -10.36 -5.86 -5.82
CA VAL A 182 -10.24 -5.94 -4.35
C VAL A 182 -11.19 -4.95 -3.68
N GLU A 183 -11.59 -5.23 -2.45
CA GLU A 183 -12.52 -4.40 -1.65
C GLU A 183 -11.90 -3.14 -1.04
N ASN A 184 -10.90 -2.55 -1.71
CA ASN A 184 -10.06 -1.52 -1.09
C ASN A 184 -9.47 -1.97 0.25
N LEU A 185 -9.35 -3.29 0.49
CA LEU A 185 -8.87 -3.87 1.74
C LEU A 185 -7.67 -4.77 1.45
N VAL A 186 -6.59 -4.57 2.19
CA VAL A 186 -5.38 -5.40 2.13
C VAL A 186 -5.06 -5.91 3.52
N CYS A 187 -5.08 -7.22 3.68
CA CYS A 187 -4.80 -7.87 4.95
C CYS A 187 -3.42 -8.53 4.93
N TYR A 188 -2.75 -8.51 6.08
CA TYR A 188 -1.52 -9.27 6.32
C TYR A 188 -1.50 -9.74 7.78
N LYS A 189 -1.40 -11.06 8.00
CA LYS A 189 -1.41 -11.68 9.34
C LYS A 189 -2.55 -11.18 10.24
N GLY A 190 -3.77 -11.18 9.69
CA GLY A 190 -4.97 -10.73 10.39
C GLY A 190 -5.09 -9.22 10.60
N ARG A 191 -4.14 -8.41 10.12
CA ARG A 191 -4.17 -6.95 10.26
C ARG A 191 -4.55 -6.27 8.96
N ASP A 192 -5.38 -5.25 9.05
CA ASP A 192 -5.59 -4.29 7.96
C ASP A 192 -4.32 -3.44 7.78
N ILE A 193 -3.73 -3.51 6.59
CA ILE A 193 -2.55 -2.75 6.18
C ILE A 193 -2.84 -1.82 5.00
N THR A 194 -4.12 -1.61 4.68
CA THR A 194 -4.58 -0.86 3.50
C THR A 194 -3.99 0.54 3.46
N SER A 195 -4.03 1.29 4.56
CA SER A 195 -3.50 2.65 4.63
C SER A 195 -2.00 2.71 4.35
N TRP A 196 -1.24 1.69 4.79
CA TRP A 196 0.17 1.54 4.44
C TRP A 196 0.36 1.22 2.96
N VAL A 197 -0.45 0.33 2.38
CA VAL A 197 -0.36 -0.04 0.95
C VAL A 197 -0.71 1.13 0.05
N ALA A 198 -1.90 1.71 0.23
CA ALA A 198 -2.43 2.75 -0.64
C ALA A 198 -1.76 4.11 -0.40
N GLY A 199 -1.57 4.47 0.87
CA GLY A 199 -1.23 5.84 1.28
C GLY A 199 -2.48 6.67 1.56
N HIS A 200 -2.28 7.83 2.18
CA HIS A 200 -3.37 8.72 2.56
C HIS A 200 -4.12 9.26 1.33
N GLY A 201 -5.46 9.23 1.38
CA GLY A 201 -6.34 9.68 0.28
C GLY A 201 -6.30 8.80 -0.96
N MET A 202 -5.81 7.56 -0.84
CA MET A 202 -5.74 6.59 -1.94
C MET A 202 -6.44 5.30 -1.53
N LYS A 203 -7.00 4.59 -2.50
CA LYS A 203 -7.62 3.27 -2.35
C LYS A 203 -6.94 2.24 -3.24
N VAL A 204 -7.00 0.96 -2.86
CA VAL A 204 -6.49 -0.16 -3.66
C VAL A 204 -7.60 -0.70 -4.54
N THR A 205 -7.39 -0.76 -5.85
CA THR A 205 -8.46 -1.10 -6.82
C THR A 205 -8.36 -2.52 -7.39
N ALA A 206 -7.14 -3.04 -7.53
CA ALA A 206 -6.89 -4.41 -7.99
C ALA A 206 -5.56 -4.92 -7.46
N ALA A 207 -5.39 -6.24 -7.43
CA ALA A 207 -4.16 -6.88 -7.00
C ALA A 207 -3.89 -8.18 -7.75
N VAL A 208 -2.61 -8.53 -7.82
CA VAL A 208 -2.11 -9.84 -8.23
C VAL A 208 -0.98 -10.28 -7.31
N ILE A 209 -0.98 -11.57 -6.95
CA ILE A 209 0.10 -12.24 -6.23
C ILE A 209 0.80 -13.16 -7.24
N PRO A 210 1.95 -12.77 -7.80
CA PRO A 210 2.65 -13.57 -8.83
C PRO A 210 3.07 -14.94 -8.32
N ASN A 211 3.56 -15.00 -7.08
CA ASN A 211 3.96 -16.23 -6.41
C ASN A 211 3.43 -16.22 -4.97
N PRO A 212 2.47 -17.09 -4.61
CA PRO A 212 1.91 -17.13 -3.26
C PRO A 212 2.91 -17.55 -2.18
N LYS A 213 4.05 -18.15 -2.57
CA LYS A 213 5.13 -18.48 -1.62
C LYS A 213 5.98 -17.27 -1.25
N GLU A 214 5.88 -16.18 -2.01
CA GLU A 214 6.60 -14.94 -1.76
C GLU A 214 5.67 -13.94 -1.07
N LEU A 215 6.20 -13.21 -0.11
CA LEU A 215 5.51 -12.07 0.49
C LEU A 215 5.62 -10.86 -0.44
N PHE A 216 5.07 -10.99 -1.64
CA PHE A 216 5.12 -10.02 -2.72
C PHE A 216 3.78 -9.93 -3.44
N ALA A 217 3.32 -8.71 -3.70
CA ALA A 217 2.13 -8.47 -4.51
C ALA A 217 2.29 -7.20 -5.35
N ILE A 218 1.55 -7.16 -6.45
CA ILE A 218 1.42 -5.97 -7.29
C ILE A 218 -0.01 -5.49 -7.17
N VAL A 219 -0.17 -4.22 -6.83
CA VAL A 219 -1.47 -3.59 -6.61
C VAL A 219 -1.63 -2.38 -7.52
N THR A 220 -2.86 -2.05 -7.86
CA THR A 220 -3.22 -0.75 -8.41
C THR A 220 -3.87 0.10 -7.36
N ILE A 221 -3.51 1.39 -7.35
CA ILE A 221 -4.05 2.38 -6.41
C ILE A 221 -4.58 3.59 -7.17
N GLU A 222 -5.63 4.20 -6.64
CA GLU A 222 -6.29 5.38 -7.20
C GLU A 222 -6.62 6.37 -6.08
N GLU A 223 -6.66 7.66 -6.41
CA GLU A 223 -7.15 8.71 -5.52
C GLU A 223 -8.60 8.47 -5.10
N GLU A 224 -8.86 8.64 -3.81
CA GLU A 224 -10.19 8.59 -3.24
C GLU A 224 -10.87 9.96 -3.42
N ASN A 225 -12.06 9.97 -4.04
CA ASN A 225 -12.83 11.18 -4.33
C ASN A 225 -12.03 12.27 -5.06
N PRO A 226 -11.56 12.00 -6.30
CA PRO A 226 -10.75 12.97 -7.05
C PRO A 226 -11.54 14.24 -7.35
N GLN A 227 -10.97 15.40 -6.99
CA GLN A 227 -11.58 16.70 -7.27
C GLN A 227 -11.33 17.20 -8.68
N GLN A 228 -10.37 16.59 -9.39
CA GLN A 228 -9.97 16.97 -10.74
C GLN A 228 -10.03 15.75 -11.67
N TYR A 229 -10.12 16.00 -12.98
CA TYR A 229 -10.08 14.95 -14.00
C TYR A 229 -8.75 14.18 -13.97
N GLU A 230 -7.66 14.85 -13.57
CA GLU A 230 -6.33 14.27 -13.41
C GLU A 230 -6.16 13.57 -12.05
N SER A 231 -6.95 12.51 -11.83
CA SER A 231 -6.92 11.70 -10.59
C SER A 231 -5.61 10.92 -10.43
N LYS A 232 -4.94 11.02 -9.27
CA LYS A 232 -3.72 10.24 -9.01
C LYS A 232 -3.99 8.74 -9.12
N SER A 233 -3.05 8.01 -9.73
CA SER A 233 -3.13 6.55 -9.79
C SER A 233 -1.75 5.94 -10.00
N SER A 234 -1.53 4.73 -9.51
CA SER A 234 -0.25 4.04 -9.65
C SER A 234 -0.41 2.53 -9.69
N ILE A 235 0.52 1.86 -10.37
CA ILE A 235 0.82 0.45 -10.16
C ILE A 235 1.98 0.36 -9.19
N ARG A 236 1.78 -0.32 -8.07
CA ARG A 236 2.70 -0.39 -6.93
C ARG A 236 3.03 -1.85 -6.60
N THR A 237 4.29 -2.11 -6.33
CA THR A 237 4.72 -3.34 -5.65
C THR A 237 4.62 -3.15 -4.15
N ILE A 238 4.22 -4.19 -3.44
CA ILE A 238 4.33 -4.32 -2.00
C ILE A 238 5.03 -5.62 -1.67
N TYR A 239 5.91 -5.58 -0.67
CA TYR A 239 6.66 -6.74 -0.26
C TYR A 239 6.98 -6.71 1.23
N ILE A 240 7.28 -7.89 1.76
CA ILE A 240 7.82 -8.06 3.10
C ILE A 240 9.07 -8.90 2.97
N THR A 241 10.19 -8.34 3.43
CA THR A 241 11.48 -9.03 3.42
C THR A 241 11.51 -10.15 4.47
N SER A 242 12.51 -11.02 4.41
CA SER A 242 12.66 -12.14 5.34
C SER A 242 12.82 -11.71 6.81
N ASP A 243 13.34 -10.51 7.06
CA ASP A 243 13.44 -9.88 8.38
C ASP A 243 12.16 -9.11 8.80
N GLY A 244 11.09 -9.20 8.00
CA GLY A 244 9.78 -8.61 8.30
C GLY A 244 9.64 -7.13 7.96
N VAL A 245 10.63 -6.53 7.31
CA VAL A 245 10.57 -5.13 6.86
C VAL A 245 9.58 -5.02 5.71
N ARG A 246 8.61 -4.14 5.86
CA ARG A 246 7.61 -3.86 4.84
C ARG A 246 8.14 -2.82 3.87
N GLY A 247 8.13 -3.15 2.58
CA GLY A 247 8.51 -2.24 1.51
C GLY A 247 7.39 -2.05 0.49
N LYS A 248 7.36 -0.88 -0.13
CA LYS A 248 6.47 -0.60 -1.25
C LYS A 248 7.14 0.31 -2.26
N ARG A 249 6.80 0.16 -3.53
CA ARG A 249 7.40 0.94 -4.61
C ARG A 249 6.46 1.09 -5.80
N ASP A 250 6.29 2.33 -6.27
CA ASP A 250 5.57 2.62 -7.51
C ASP A 250 6.40 2.19 -8.72
N ILE A 251 5.81 1.37 -9.57
CA ILE A 251 6.36 0.93 -10.87
C ILE A 251 5.99 1.97 -11.93
N PHE A 252 4.72 2.34 -11.96
CA PHE A 252 4.16 3.32 -12.87
C PHE A 252 3.30 4.29 -12.09
N THR A 253 3.42 5.57 -12.39
CA THR A 253 2.55 6.64 -11.90
C THR A 253 1.71 7.16 -13.05
N GLN A 254 0.65 7.88 -12.72
CA GLN A 254 -0.20 8.53 -13.70
C GLN A 254 0.62 9.40 -14.68
N ARG A 255 0.18 9.42 -15.93
CA ARG A 255 0.79 10.19 -17.03
C ARG A 255 -0.32 10.69 -17.94
N TYR A 256 -0.52 11.99 -18.02
CA TYR A 256 -1.55 12.57 -18.90
C TYR A 256 -0.91 13.03 -20.21
N THR A 257 -1.46 12.56 -21.33
CA THR A 257 -0.99 12.93 -22.66
C THR A 257 -2.18 13.13 -23.61
N GLN A 258 -1.95 13.74 -24.75
CA GLN A 258 -2.97 13.86 -25.81
C GLN A 258 -3.25 12.53 -26.52
N ASP A 259 -2.32 11.58 -26.46
CA ASP A 259 -2.47 10.26 -27.08
C ASP A 259 -3.09 9.29 -26.06
N PRO A 260 -4.34 8.82 -26.24
CA PRO A 260 -4.98 7.91 -25.30
C PRO A 260 -4.19 6.62 -25.08
N LYS A 261 -3.36 6.21 -26.04
CA LYS A 261 -2.50 5.02 -25.94
C LYS A 261 -1.29 5.22 -25.03
N LYS A 262 -0.96 6.46 -24.67
CA LYS A 262 0.15 6.82 -23.80
C LYS A 262 -0.32 7.36 -22.46
N THR A 263 -1.57 7.77 -22.35
CA THR A 263 -2.16 8.22 -21.10
C THR A 263 -2.29 7.06 -20.12
N LEU A 264 -1.79 7.25 -18.91
CA LEU A 264 -1.92 6.31 -17.80
C LEU A 264 -2.72 7.00 -16.69
N SER A 265 -3.97 6.60 -16.50
CA SER A 265 -4.83 7.07 -15.43
C SER A 265 -5.79 5.95 -15.02
N LYS A 266 -6.24 5.96 -13.76
CA LYS A 266 -7.17 4.97 -13.22
C LYS A 266 -6.79 3.53 -13.57
N MET A 267 -5.49 3.24 -13.49
CA MET A 267 -4.92 1.95 -13.87
C MET A 267 -5.56 0.83 -13.05
N LYS A 268 -5.98 -0.25 -13.72
CA LYS A 268 -6.57 -1.42 -13.08
C LYS A 268 -5.98 -2.70 -13.66
N ILE A 269 -5.44 -3.57 -12.82
CA ILE A 269 -4.99 -4.91 -13.27
C ILE A 269 -6.21 -5.71 -13.71
N VAL A 270 -6.15 -6.25 -14.92
CA VAL A 270 -7.24 -7.02 -15.57
C VAL A 270 -6.81 -8.42 -15.99
N GLY A 271 -5.51 -8.73 -15.99
CA GLY A 271 -5.01 -10.02 -16.41
C GLY A 271 -3.60 -10.31 -15.91
N TYR A 272 -3.28 -11.59 -15.75
CA TYR A 272 -1.94 -12.05 -15.42
C TYR A 272 -1.62 -13.36 -16.13
N ASN A 273 -0.52 -13.37 -16.89
CA ASN A 273 0.05 -14.57 -17.48
C ASN A 273 1.13 -15.11 -16.53
N TYR A 274 0.81 -16.17 -15.80
CA TYR A 274 1.72 -16.78 -14.82
C TYR A 274 2.95 -17.45 -15.47
N GLU A 275 2.83 -17.97 -16.69
CA GLU A 275 3.94 -18.66 -17.38
C GLU A 275 5.04 -17.68 -17.83
N LYS A 276 4.63 -16.50 -18.30
CA LYS A 276 5.53 -15.47 -18.84
C LYS A 276 5.78 -14.32 -17.87
N GLY A 277 5.10 -14.30 -16.73
CA GLY A 277 5.18 -13.20 -15.76
C GLY A 277 4.68 -11.86 -16.33
N ILE A 278 3.67 -11.87 -17.19
CA ILE A 278 3.14 -10.64 -17.83
C ILE A 278 1.89 -10.19 -17.08
N VAL A 279 1.90 -8.94 -16.63
CA VAL A 279 0.74 -8.28 -16.01
C VAL A 279 0.07 -7.41 -17.06
N TYR A 280 -1.24 -7.58 -17.22
CA TYR A 280 -2.09 -6.75 -18.07
C TYR A 280 -2.92 -5.82 -17.21
N PHE A 281 -2.94 -4.54 -17.58
CA PHE A 281 -3.75 -3.54 -16.91
C PHE A 281 -4.49 -2.67 -17.93
N SER A 282 -5.69 -2.24 -17.57
CA SER A 282 -6.51 -1.34 -18.36
C SER A 282 -6.44 0.07 -17.81
N VAL A 283 -6.60 1.03 -18.71
CA VAL A 283 -6.83 2.45 -18.42
C VAL A 283 -8.01 2.94 -19.25
N PRO A 284 -8.91 3.79 -18.73
CA PRO A 284 -9.97 4.39 -19.53
C PRO A 284 -9.38 5.16 -20.72
N ALA A 285 -9.86 4.88 -21.93
CA ALA A 285 -9.36 5.52 -23.14
C ALA A 285 -10.49 5.74 -24.15
N TRP A 286 -10.50 6.89 -24.81
CA TRP A 286 -11.63 7.28 -25.68
C TRP A 286 -12.95 7.32 -24.89
N ALA A 287 -14.08 7.47 -25.58
CA ALA A 287 -15.38 7.70 -24.92
C ALA A 287 -16.00 6.43 -24.32
N VAL A 288 -15.71 5.26 -24.89
CA VAL A 288 -16.44 4.00 -24.59
C VAL A 288 -15.53 2.77 -24.64
N SER A 289 -14.22 2.94 -24.47
CA SER A 289 -13.26 1.85 -24.55
C SER A 289 -12.18 2.01 -23.48
N HIS A 290 -11.28 1.05 -23.40
CA HIS A 290 -10.10 1.10 -22.56
C HIS A 290 -8.85 0.89 -23.43
N ALA A 291 -7.71 1.36 -22.95
CA ALA A 291 -6.42 0.96 -23.48
C ALA A 291 -5.86 -0.14 -22.59
N ILE A 292 -5.49 -1.26 -23.19
CA ILE A 292 -4.86 -2.39 -22.51
C ILE A 292 -3.35 -2.24 -22.67
N HIS A 293 -2.68 -2.21 -21.52
CA HIS A 293 -1.24 -2.16 -21.41
C HIS A 293 -0.71 -3.43 -20.75
N ALA A 294 0.57 -3.70 -20.95
CA ALA A 294 1.26 -4.79 -20.30
C ALA A 294 2.66 -4.39 -19.83
N PHE A 295 3.15 -5.11 -18.82
CA PHE A 295 4.56 -5.10 -18.44
C PHE A 295 4.96 -6.49 -17.93
N THR A 296 6.26 -6.77 -17.96
CA THR A 296 6.83 -8.04 -17.50
C THR A 296 7.40 -7.88 -16.11
N ILE A 297 7.12 -8.85 -15.23
CA ILE A 297 7.75 -8.96 -13.91
C ILE A 297 9.23 -9.32 -14.12
N PRO A 298 10.17 -8.50 -13.64
CA PRO A 298 11.59 -8.78 -13.82
C PRO A 298 12.01 -9.97 -12.94
N PHE A 299 12.79 -10.91 -13.49
CA PHE A 299 13.24 -12.11 -12.77
C PHE A 299 14.11 -11.80 -11.54
N ASP A 300 14.80 -10.66 -11.54
CA ASP A 300 15.65 -10.19 -10.45
C ASP A 300 14.89 -9.29 -9.45
N ASN A 301 13.57 -9.16 -9.59
CA ASN A 301 12.72 -8.24 -8.82
C ASN A 301 13.19 -6.77 -8.88
N ASN A 302 13.96 -6.40 -9.91
CA ASN A 302 14.44 -5.04 -10.10
C ASN A 302 13.47 -4.20 -10.95
N TYR A 303 12.56 -3.52 -10.28
CA TYR A 303 11.54 -2.70 -10.93
C TYR A 303 12.04 -1.36 -11.50
N ASN A 304 13.35 -1.05 -11.44
CA ASN A 304 13.90 0.22 -11.94
C ASN A 304 13.76 0.40 -13.47
N TYR A 305 13.73 -0.70 -14.22
CA TYR A 305 13.80 -0.68 -15.69
C TYR A 305 12.58 -1.32 -16.35
N VAL A 306 11.52 -1.57 -15.58
CA VAL A 306 10.28 -2.13 -16.10
C VAL A 306 9.61 -1.10 -17.00
N ARG A 307 9.25 -1.52 -18.21
CA ARG A 307 8.61 -0.66 -19.21
C ARG A 307 7.21 -1.14 -19.47
N GLU A 308 6.29 -0.19 -19.56
CA GLU A 308 4.94 -0.44 -20.03
C GLU A 308 4.92 -0.51 -21.55
N LYS A 309 4.00 -1.30 -22.08
CA LYS A 309 3.72 -1.36 -23.51
C LYS A 309 2.21 -1.31 -23.73
N PHE A 310 1.75 -0.41 -24.60
CA PHE A 310 0.38 -0.46 -25.12
C PHE A 310 0.22 -1.71 -26.00
N ILE A 311 -0.82 -2.49 -25.76
CA ILE A 311 -1.11 -3.73 -26.48
C ILE A 311 -2.23 -3.48 -27.49
N THR A 312 -3.40 -3.07 -27.02
CA THR A 312 -4.59 -2.89 -27.86
C THR A 312 -5.65 -2.05 -27.14
N ASP A 313 -6.67 -1.62 -27.86
CA ASP A 313 -7.88 -1.00 -27.31
C ASP A 313 -8.94 -2.05 -26.98
N GLY A 314 -9.91 -1.72 -26.13
CA GLY A 314 -11.01 -2.60 -25.73
C GLY A 314 -10.89 -3.12 -24.29
N ASP A 315 -11.76 -4.06 -23.96
CA ASP A 315 -11.90 -4.64 -22.62
C ASP A 315 -11.40 -6.08 -22.60
N LEU A 316 -10.48 -6.39 -21.68
CA LEU A 316 -9.89 -7.72 -21.58
C LEU A 316 -10.90 -8.71 -21.02
N THR A 317 -11.33 -9.66 -21.83
CA THR A 317 -12.23 -10.74 -21.42
C THR A 317 -11.46 -11.82 -20.67
N PHE A 318 -10.37 -12.32 -21.26
CA PHE A 318 -9.43 -13.23 -20.58
C PHE A 318 -8.09 -13.35 -21.34
N VAL A 319 -7.07 -13.82 -20.63
CA VAL A 319 -5.81 -14.27 -21.23
C VAL A 319 -5.92 -15.75 -21.51
N ASN A 320 -5.65 -16.20 -22.74
CA ASN A 320 -5.67 -17.61 -23.08
C ASN A 320 -4.44 -18.32 -22.47
N MET A 321 -4.64 -18.94 -21.33
CA MET A 321 -3.61 -19.70 -20.60
C MET A 321 -3.73 -21.22 -20.84
N SER A 322 -4.62 -21.64 -21.75
CA SER A 322 -5.11 -23.01 -21.82
C SER A 322 -4.23 -23.90 -22.69
N ASN A 323 -3.75 -25.00 -22.08
CA ASN A 323 -3.53 -26.30 -22.72
C ASN A 323 -4.57 -27.31 -22.20
N LEU A 324 -5.85 -26.88 -22.12
CA LEU A 324 -6.94 -27.61 -21.44
C LEU A 324 -7.29 -28.95 -22.10
N SER A 325 -6.81 -29.21 -23.32
CA SER A 325 -7.20 -30.38 -24.11
C SER A 325 -6.07 -31.37 -24.39
N GLY A 326 -4.81 -31.07 -24.04
CA GLY A 326 -3.65 -31.90 -24.41
C GLY A 326 -3.49 -32.10 -25.93
N ASN A 327 -4.20 -31.30 -26.74
CA ASN A 327 -4.21 -31.39 -28.19
C ASN A 327 -3.43 -30.20 -28.75
N SER A 328 -2.23 -30.47 -29.25
CA SER A 328 -1.25 -29.45 -29.69
C SER A 328 -1.77 -28.48 -30.76
N LYS A 329 -2.89 -28.80 -31.43
CA LYS A 329 -3.58 -27.87 -32.35
C LYS A 329 -4.24 -26.69 -31.64
N HIS A 330 -4.57 -26.81 -30.34
CA HIS A 330 -5.21 -25.75 -29.54
C HIS A 330 -4.18 -24.85 -28.83
N ASP A 331 -2.90 -25.22 -28.86
CA ASP A 331 -1.80 -24.46 -28.26
C ASP A 331 -1.38 -23.24 -29.11
N LYS A 332 -1.89 -23.13 -30.33
CA LYS A 332 -1.52 -22.09 -31.29
C LYS A 332 -1.67 -20.68 -30.73
N TYR A 333 -2.62 -20.47 -29.82
CA TYR A 333 -2.96 -19.15 -29.27
C TYR A 333 -2.65 -19.01 -27.78
N ILE A 334 -1.78 -19.85 -27.21
CA ILE A 334 -1.36 -19.69 -25.82
C ILE A 334 -0.69 -18.33 -25.63
N GLY A 335 -1.14 -17.61 -24.60
CA GLY A 335 -0.73 -16.26 -24.26
C GLY A 335 -1.43 -15.16 -25.07
N SER A 336 -2.24 -15.50 -26.07
CA SER A 336 -3.10 -14.52 -26.75
C SER A 336 -4.17 -13.98 -25.80
N LEU A 337 -4.63 -12.77 -26.08
CA LEU A 337 -5.67 -12.08 -25.34
C LEU A 337 -6.99 -12.23 -26.11
N VAL A 338 -8.08 -12.43 -25.38
CA VAL A 338 -9.43 -12.25 -25.89
C VAL A 338 -9.94 -10.91 -25.37
N VAL A 339 -10.27 -10.03 -26.31
CA VAL A 339 -10.59 -8.62 -26.02
C VAL A 339 -11.90 -8.26 -26.71
N GLU A 340 -12.86 -7.75 -25.94
CA GLU A 340 -14.06 -7.13 -26.49
C GLU A 340 -13.69 -5.75 -27.06
N GLN A 341 -13.94 -5.54 -28.35
CA GLN A 341 -13.69 -4.25 -29.00
C GLN A 341 -14.98 -3.74 -29.65
N SER A 342 -15.20 -2.43 -29.54
CA SER A 342 -16.32 -1.77 -30.21
C SER A 342 -15.93 -1.30 -31.60
N GLU A 343 -16.81 -1.48 -32.58
CA GLU A 343 -16.61 -1.02 -33.96
C GLU A 343 -17.87 -0.36 -34.50
N ILE A 344 -17.71 0.50 -35.50
CA ILE A 344 -18.84 1.10 -36.21
C ILE A 344 -19.00 0.34 -37.53
N ARG A 345 -20.14 -0.31 -37.72
CA ARG A 345 -20.51 -1.00 -38.96
C ARG A 345 -21.60 -0.23 -39.69
N GLU A 346 -21.46 -0.15 -41.01
CA GLU A 346 -22.46 0.49 -41.86
C GLU A 346 -23.80 -0.25 -41.75
N GLY A 347 -24.88 0.48 -41.49
CA GLY A 347 -26.23 -0.10 -41.32
C GLY A 347 -26.54 -0.69 -39.94
N GLU A 348 -25.53 -1.03 -39.12
CA GLU A 348 -25.72 -1.63 -37.79
C GLU A 348 -25.37 -0.68 -36.64
N GLY A 349 -24.64 0.41 -36.92
CA GLY A 349 -24.18 1.34 -35.89
C GLY A 349 -23.00 0.77 -35.10
N ARG A 350 -22.97 1.00 -33.79
CA ARG A 350 -21.89 0.50 -32.93
C ARG A 350 -22.18 -0.94 -32.51
N VAL A 351 -21.24 -1.84 -32.77
CA VAL A 351 -21.27 -3.24 -32.38
C VAL A 351 -20.09 -3.56 -31.46
N TYR A 352 -20.23 -4.59 -30.62
CA TYR A 352 -19.19 -5.08 -29.72
C TYR A 352 -18.91 -6.53 -30.08
N ASN A 353 -17.66 -6.85 -30.40
CA ASN A 353 -17.25 -8.21 -30.78
C ASN A 353 -16.00 -8.62 -30.02
N GLU A 354 -15.87 -9.93 -29.82
CA GLU A 354 -14.70 -10.54 -29.19
C GLU A 354 -13.62 -10.77 -30.25
N TYR A 355 -12.42 -10.25 -30.00
CA TYR A 355 -11.28 -10.37 -30.89
C TYR A 355 -10.16 -11.17 -30.24
N LEU A 356 -9.52 -12.02 -31.04
CA LEU A 356 -8.30 -12.68 -30.64
C LEU A 356 -7.11 -11.78 -30.98
N ILE A 357 -6.36 -11.39 -29.96
CA ILE A 357 -5.21 -10.48 -30.06
C ILE A 357 -3.94 -11.22 -29.64
N SER A 358 -2.90 -11.16 -30.46
CA SER A 358 -1.57 -11.70 -30.10
C SER A 358 -0.95 -10.97 -28.91
N PRO A 359 0.00 -11.59 -28.17
CA PRO A 359 0.75 -10.93 -27.10
C PRO A 359 1.41 -9.61 -27.53
N GLU A 360 1.74 -9.46 -28.80
CA GLU A 360 2.38 -8.26 -29.35
C GLU A 360 1.41 -7.11 -29.62
N GLY A 361 0.09 -7.36 -29.58
CA GLY A 361 -0.98 -6.39 -29.85
C GLY A 361 -1.60 -6.47 -31.25
N LYS A 362 -1.19 -7.45 -32.07
CA LYS A 362 -1.77 -7.64 -33.42
C LYS A 362 -3.08 -8.43 -33.32
N ARG A 363 -4.15 -7.89 -33.90
CA ARG A 363 -5.43 -8.59 -34.10
C ARG A 363 -5.25 -9.79 -35.05
N ILE A 364 -5.70 -10.95 -34.62
CA ILE A 364 -5.63 -12.22 -35.36
C ILE A 364 -6.93 -12.44 -36.13
N CYS A 365 -8.07 -12.42 -35.44
CA CYS A 365 -9.40 -12.56 -36.04
C CYS A 365 -10.51 -12.11 -35.08
N GLU A 366 -11.71 -11.90 -35.62
CA GLU A 366 -12.96 -11.85 -34.85
C GLU A 366 -13.35 -13.28 -34.44
N LEU A 367 -13.72 -13.48 -33.19
CA LEU A 367 -14.14 -14.78 -32.67
C LEU A 367 -15.61 -15.05 -32.98
N ASP A 368 -15.91 -16.30 -33.31
CA ASP A 368 -17.27 -16.79 -33.48
C ASP A 368 -17.84 -17.18 -32.11
N THR A 369 -18.47 -16.22 -31.45
CA THR A 369 -19.05 -16.37 -30.10
C THR A 369 -20.37 -17.13 -30.08
N GLU A 370 -20.95 -17.43 -31.25
CA GLU A 370 -22.16 -18.24 -31.39
C GLU A 370 -21.85 -19.74 -31.28
N VAL A 371 -20.58 -20.14 -31.48
CA VAL A 371 -20.14 -21.53 -31.34
C VAL A 371 -20.09 -21.93 -29.86
N GLU A 372 -20.71 -23.07 -29.54
CA GLU A 372 -20.62 -23.64 -28.20
C GLU A 372 -19.16 -23.88 -27.79
N ASN A 373 -18.80 -23.55 -26.55
CA ASN A 373 -17.43 -23.65 -26.04
C ASN A 373 -16.40 -22.82 -26.83
N TRP A 374 -16.79 -21.72 -27.47
CA TRP A 374 -15.87 -20.82 -28.19
C TRP A 374 -14.71 -20.34 -27.31
N ARG A 375 -14.91 -20.18 -25.99
CA ARG A 375 -13.84 -19.78 -25.05
C ARG A 375 -12.72 -20.81 -24.92
N ILE A 376 -12.97 -22.06 -25.30
CA ILE A 376 -12.00 -23.16 -25.28
C ILE A 376 -11.27 -23.24 -26.63
N TYR A 377 -12.03 -23.20 -27.74
CA TYR A 377 -11.49 -23.47 -29.08
C TYR A 377 -11.06 -22.22 -29.84
N LEU A 378 -11.53 -21.05 -29.42
CA LEU A 378 -11.27 -19.75 -30.03
C LEU A 378 -11.48 -19.76 -31.55
N PRO A 379 -12.66 -20.22 -32.06
CA PRO A 379 -12.93 -20.28 -33.48
C PRO A 379 -12.99 -18.86 -34.06
N CYS A 380 -12.32 -18.62 -35.18
CA CYS A 380 -12.47 -17.37 -35.92
C CYS A 380 -13.75 -17.42 -36.77
N LYS A 381 -14.46 -16.28 -36.88
CA LYS A 381 -15.51 -16.12 -37.90
C LYS A 381 -14.94 -16.31 -39.30
N LYS A 382 -15.74 -16.90 -40.19
CA LYS A 382 -15.37 -17.20 -41.57
C LYS A 382 -15.56 -16.02 -42.50
#